data_AF-A0A542MZY6-F1
#
_entry.id   AF-A0A542MZY6-F1
#
_cell.length_a   1.000
_cell.length_b   1.000
_cell.length_c   1.000
_cell.angle_alpha   90.00
_cell.angle_beta   90.00
_cell.angle_gamma   90.00
#
_symmetry.space_group_name_H-M   'P 1'
#
loop_
_entity.id
_entity.type
_entity.pdbx_description
1 polymer ?
#
loop_
_entity_poly.entity_id
_entity_poly.type
_entity_poly.pdbx_seq_one_letter_code
_entity_poly.pdbx_strand_id
1 'polypeptide(L)'
;MNPIADLVLGFQNLVAQMPELLRPLIVALAGAVPFIEGEGASAIGIIGGIHPVVAGIAGFAGNFLCVAVVVFAGARVRTAVTTRGGREAPELSPRRQKVMRAYERYGTPGVSLLGPLLVPTQFTAAALVSTGVAPGKVLFWQAVAIALWTTLITLIITGVITFVG
;
A
#
# COMPACT_ATOMS: atom_id res chain seq x y z
N MET A 1 7.60 2.47 -36.34
CA MET A 1 6.80 3.11 -35.28
C MET A 1 6.74 2.13 -34.13
N ASN A 2 7.11 2.55 -32.91
CA ASN A 2 7.06 1.67 -31.74
C ASN A 2 5.69 1.85 -31.09
N PRO A 3 4.77 0.88 -31.20
CA PRO A 3 3.40 1.02 -30.70
C PRO A 3 3.35 1.27 -29.17
N ILE A 4 4.37 0.82 -28.43
CA ILE A 4 4.48 1.08 -26.99
C ILE A 4 4.84 2.54 -26.72
N ALA A 5 5.73 3.14 -27.53
CA ALA A 5 6.11 4.54 -27.38
C ALA A 5 4.92 5.47 -27.67
N ASP A 6 4.15 5.18 -28.72
CA ASP A 6 2.96 5.95 -29.06
C ASP A 6 1.89 5.87 -27.97
N LEU A 7 1.73 4.71 -27.33
CA LEU A 7 0.83 4.53 -26.19
C LEU A 7 1.27 5.37 -24.98
N VAL A 8 2.55 5.35 -24.63
CA VAL A 8 3.10 6.12 -23.49
C VAL A 8 2.94 7.62 -23.74
N LEU A 9 3.27 8.10 -24.94
CA LEU A 9 3.10 9.51 -25.31
C LEU A 9 1.62 9.91 -25.29
N GLY A 10 0.72 9.06 -25.78
CA GLY A 10 -0.72 9.28 -25.68
C GLY A 10 -1.20 9.40 -24.22
N PHE A 11 -0.71 8.52 -23.34
CA PHE A 11 -1.04 8.57 -21.91
C PHE A 11 -0.49 9.84 -21.24
N GLN A 12 0.75 10.23 -21.53
CA GLN A 12 1.34 11.47 -21.01
C GLN A 12 0.57 12.70 -21.48
N ASN A 13 0.16 12.74 -22.74
CA ASN A 13 -0.66 13.82 -23.28
C ASN A 13 -2.04 13.90 -22.59
N LEU A 14 -2.65 12.77 -22.26
CA LEU A 14 -3.89 12.71 -21.49
C LEU A 14 -3.68 13.28 -20.08
N VAL A 15 -2.64 12.84 -19.38
CA VAL A 15 -2.31 13.31 -18.03
C VAL A 15 -1.97 14.81 -18.02
N ALA A 16 -1.28 15.30 -19.06
CA ALA A 16 -0.93 16.71 -19.23
C ALA A 16 -2.17 17.61 -19.39
N GLN A 17 -3.25 17.12 -20.00
CA GLN A 17 -4.52 17.86 -20.12
C GLN A 17 -5.27 17.97 -18.79
N MET A 18 -4.93 17.13 -17.80
CA MET A 18 -5.57 17.19 -16.49
C MET A 18 -5.09 18.42 -15.70
N PRO A 19 -6.00 19.09 -14.95
CA PRO A 19 -5.64 20.10 -13.96
C PRO A 19 -4.53 19.63 -13.02
N GLU A 20 -3.61 20.53 -12.65
CA GLU A 20 -2.41 20.18 -11.87
C GLU A 20 -2.73 19.51 -10.51
N LEU A 21 -3.84 19.90 -9.87
CA LEU A 21 -4.31 19.30 -8.63
C LEU A 21 -4.90 17.89 -8.80
N LEU A 22 -5.45 17.57 -9.98
CA LEU A 22 -6.08 16.27 -10.22
C LEU A 22 -5.04 15.16 -10.45
N ARG A 23 -3.88 15.49 -11.02
CA ARG A 23 -2.80 14.52 -11.29
C ARG A 23 -2.35 13.78 -10.02
N PRO A 24 -1.87 14.45 -8.94
CA PRO A 24 -1.48 13.76 -7.70
C PRO A 24 -2.69 13.12 -6.99
N LEU A 25 -3.89 13.69 -7.09
CA LEU A 25 -5.09 13.08 -6.51
C LEU A 25 -5.39 11.71 -7.15
N ILE A 26 -5.28 11.59 -8.46
CA ILE A 26 -5.49 10.31 -9.16
C ILE A 26 -4.44 9.29 -8.77
N VAL A 27 -3.18 9.71 -8.62
CA VAL A 27 -2.12 8.84 -8.10
C VAL A 27 -2.44 8.38 -6.68
N ALA A 28 -2.90 9.26 -5.80
CA ALA A 28 -3.31 8.88 -4.44
C ALA A 28 -4.52 7.92 -4.47
N LEU A 29 -5.52 8.17 -5.30
CA LEU A 29 -6.67 7.28 -5.46
C LEU A 29 -6.26 5.91 -5.98
N ALA A 30 -5.35 5.86 -6.95
CA ALA A 30 -4.76 4.62 -7.44
C ALA A 30 -4.02 3.90 -6.32
N GLY A 31 -3.25 4.62 -5.49
CA GLY A 31 -2.50 4.04 -4.38
C GLY A 31 -3.38 3.43 -3.27
N ALA A 32 -4.62 3.89 -3.14
CA ALA A 32 -5.59 3.32 -2.21
C ALA A 32 -6.14 1.95 -2.67
N VAL A 33 -5.96 1.57 -3.94
CA VAL A 33 -6.47 0.31 -4.50
C VAL A 33 -5.53 -0.84 -4.13
N PRO A 34 -6.04 -1.93 -3.52
CA PRO A 34 -5.23 -3.14 -3.28
C PRO A 34 -4.59 -3.64 -4.57
N PHE A 35 -3.37 -4.16 -4.49
CA PHE A 35 -2.53 -4.58 -5.64
C PHE A 35 -1.97 -3.46 -6.52
N ILE A 36 -2.51 -2.23 -6.46
CA ILE A 36 -1.85 -1.07 -7.07
C ILE A 36 -0.88 -0.46 -6.05
N GLU A 37 -1.41 -0.13 -4.88
CA GLU A 37 -0.62 0.35 -3.75
C GLU A 37 0.25 1.58 -4.06
N GLY A 38 1.08 1.99 -3.08
CA GLY A 38 1.88 3.20 -3.20
C GLY A 38 2.91 3.11 -4.32
N GLU A 39 3.56 1.95 -4.43
CA GLU A 39 4.58 1.64 -5.43
C GLU A 39 4.03 1.55 -6.86
N GLY A 40 2.89 0.89 -7.07
CA GLY A 40 2.28 0.79 -8.40
C GLY A 40 1.67 2.12 -8.82
N ALA A 41 1.07 2.85 -7.90
CA ALA A 41 0.56 4.19 -8.18
C ALA A 41 1.66 5.19 -8.51
N SER A 42 2.77 5.18 -7.75
CA SER A 42 3.91 6.05 -8.05
C SER A 42 4.52 5.72 -9.40
N ALA A 43 4.64 4.43 -9.74
CA ALA A 43 5.08 3.96 -11.05
C ALA A 43 4.21 4.51 -12.19
N ILE A 44 2.89 4.32 -12.08
CA ILE A 44 1.92 4.80 -13.08
C ILE A 44 2.01 6.32 -13.22
N GLY A 45 2.12 7.06 -12.11
CA GLY A 45 2.25 8.51 -12.12
C GLY A 45 3.50 8.98 -12.86
N ILE A 46 4.66 8.37 -12.58
CA ILE A 46 5.94 8.71 -13.24
C ILE A 46 5.87 8.42 -14.74
N ILE A 47 5.34 7.26 -15.13
CA ILE A 47 5.15 6.90 -16.55
C ILE A 47 4.23 7.90 -17.24
N GLY A 48 3.20 8.39 -16.54
CA GLY A 48 2.29 9.45 -16.98
C GLY A 48 2.90 10.85 -17.01
N GLY A 49 4.19 11.01 -16.72
CA GLY A 49 4.90 12.28 -16.78
C GLY A 49 4.78 13.14 -15.51
N ILE A 50 4.26 12.59 -14.41
CA ILE A 50 4.23 13.28 -13.11
C ILE A 50 5.62 13.24 -12.47
N HIS A 51 6.04 14.37 -11.88
CA HIS A 51 7.32 14.46 -11.18
C HIS A 51 7.48 13.33 -10.12
N PRO A 52 8.61 12.59 -10.08
CA PRO A 52 8.73 11.40 -9.24
C PRO A 52 8.46 11.61 -7.76
N VAL A 53 8.91 12.73 -7.19
CA VAL A 53 8.65 13.05 -5.77
C VAL A 53 7.14 13.25 -5.52
N VAL A 54 6.44 13.89 -6.46
CA VAL A 54 4.99 14.14 -6.33
C VAL A 54 4.23 12.83 -6.45
N ALA A 55 4.58 12.00 -7.43
CA ALA A 55 3.98 10.68 -7.62
C ALA A 55 4.23 9.75 -6.42
N GLY A 56 5.45 9.74 -5.88
CA GLY A 56 5.82 8.97 -4.69
C GLY A 56 5.05 9.40 -3.44
N ILE A 57 4.97 10.70 -3.15
CA ILE A 57 4.21 11.23 -2.01
C ILE A 57 2.71 10.93 -2.16
N ALA A 58 2.15 11.14 -3.35
CA ALA A 58 0.75 10.87 -3.62
C ALA A 58 0.42 9.38 -3.45
N GLY A 59 1.22 8.48 -4.04
CA GLY A 59 1.04 7.04 -3.91
C GLY A 59 1.14 6.58 -2.46
N PHE A 60 2.14 7.05 -1.72
CA PHE A 60 2.28 6.80 -0.29
C PHE A 60 1.03 7.25 0.48
N ALA A 61 0.60 8.50 0.29
CA ALA A 61 -0.51 9.08 1.04
C ALA A 61 -1.83 8.34 0.80
N GLY A 62 -2.10 8.02 -0.47
CA GLY A 62 -3.28 7.25 -0.87
C GLY A 62 -3.33 5.85 -0.26
N ASN A 63 -2.22 5.11 -0.38
CA ASN A 63 -2.12 3.77 0.18
C ASN A 63 -2.23 3.79 1.71
N PHE A 64 -1.44 4.65 2.36
CA PHE A 64 -1.40 4.74 3.81
C PHE A 64 -2.75 5.15 4.40
N LEU A 65 -3.48 6.06 3.75
CA LEU A 65 -4.82 6.45 4.18
C LEU A 65 -5.80 5.26 4.11
N CYS A 66 -5.76 4.47 3.03
CA CYS A 66 -6.57 3.26 2.92
C CYS A 66 -6.24 2.24 4.02
N VAL A 67 -4.95 1.99 4.25
CA VAL A 67 -4.47 1.13 5.35
C VAL A 67 -4.95 1.65 6.70
N ALA A 68 -4.89 2.96 6.94
CA ALA A 68 -5.35 3.56 8.19
C ALA A 68 -6.83 3.31 8.44
N VAL A 69 -7.67 3.51 7.42
CA VAL A 69 -9.10 3.21 7.50
C VAL A 69 -9.33 1.74 7.85
N VAL A 70 -8.64 0.82 7.17
CA VAL A 70 -8.76 -0.62 7.40
C VAL A 70 -8.35 -1.01 8.82
N VAL A 71 -7.24 -0.48 9.32
CA VAL A 71 -6.75 -0.76 10.68
C VAL A 71 -7.74 -0.26 11.72
N PHE A 72 -8.23 0.97 11.61
CA PHE A 72 -9.18 1.51 12.58
C PHE A 72 -10.55 0.83 12.52
N ALA A 73 -11.03 0.46 11.34
CA ALA A 73 -12.25 -0.32 11.18
C ALA A 73 -12.08 -1.72 11.80
N GLY A 74 -10.98 -2.41 11.47
CA GLY A 74 -10.67 -3.74 12.00
C GLY A 74 -10.51 -3.76 13.51
N ALA A 75 -9.89 -2.73 14.09
CA ALA A 75 -9.78 -2.57 15.55
C ALA A 75 -11.17 -2.46 16.21
N ARG A 76 -12.07 -1.63 15.65
CA ARG A 76 -13.43 -1.46 16.19
C ARG A 76 -14.24 -2.75 16.09
N VAL A 77 -14.16 -3.45 14.95
CA VAL A 77 -14.83 -4.74 14.76
C VAL A 77 -14.33 -5.75 15.79
N ARG A 78 -13.01 -5.86 15.98
CA ARG A 78 -12.42 -6.75 16.98
C ARG A 78 -12.97 -6.45 18.38
N THR A 79 -12.90 -5.20 18.82
CA THR A 79 -13.40 -4.80 20.15
C THR A 79 -14.89 -5.13 20.31
N ALA A 80 -15.71 -4.81 19.31
CA ALA A 80 -17.14 -5.10 19.36
C ALA A 80 -17.43 -6.61 19.47
N VAL A 81 -16.67 -7.46 18.78
CA VAL A 81 -16.80 -8.92 18.85
C VAL A 81 -16.31 -9.47 20.19
N THR A 82 -15.16 -9.02 20.68
CA THR A 82 -14.56 -9.52 21.93
C THR A 82 -15.30 -9.07 23.18
N THR A 83 -15.94 -7.91 23.17
CA THR A 83 -16.69 -7.39 24.33
C THR A 83 -18.13 -7.92 24.38
N ARG A 84 -18.72 -8.35 23.26
CA ARG A 84 -20.10 -8.86 23.20
C ARG A 84 -20.22 -10.38 23.35
N GLY A 85 -19.14 -11.13 23.18
CA GLY A 85 -19.19 -12.59 23.24
C GLY A 85 -18.05 -13.13 24.09
N GLY A 86 -18.36 -13.58 25.31
CA GLY A 86 -17.53 -14.54 26.05
C GLY A 86 -17.52 -15.93 25.41
N ARG A 87 -17.49 -16.00 24.06
CA ARG A 87 -17.32 -17.24 23.31
C ARG A 87 -15.83 -17.55 23.27
N GLU A 88 -15.48 -18.79 23.61
CA GLU A 88 -14.17 -19.36 23.34
C GLU A 88 -13.70 -18.96 21.95
N ALA A 89 -12.45 -18.51 21.86
CA ALA A 89 -11.85 -18.13 20.59
C ALA A 89 -12.02 -19.31 19.61
N PRO A 90 -12.77 -19.17 18.50
CA PRO A 90 -12.92 -20.26 17.55
C PRO A 90 -11.53 -20.70 17.10
N GLU A 91 -11.34 -22.02 16.95
CA GLU A 91 -10.06 -22.59 16.52
C GLU A 91 -9.50 -21.78 15.35
N LEU A 92 -8.24 -21.40 15.47
CA LEU A 92 -7.57 -20.58 14.48
C LEU A 92 -7.70 -21.26 13.11
N SER A 93 -8.42 -20.63 12.18
CA SER A 93 -8.48 -21.12 10.81
C SER A 93 -7.06 -21.32 10.26
N PRO A 94 -6.80 -22.29 9.37
CA PRO A 94 -5.46 -22.58 8.88
C PRO A 94 -4.73 -21.35 8.30
N ARG A 95 -5.48 -20.41 7.71
CA ARG A 95 -4.96 -19.11 7.26
C ARG A 95 -4.51 -18.23 8.43
N ARG A 96 -5.30 -18.16 9.51
CA ARG A 96 -4.97 -17.39 10.72
C ARG A 96 -3.75 -17.97 11.44
N GLN A 97 -3.59 -19.30 11.48
CA GLN A 97 -2.39 -19.93 12.04
C GLN A 97 -1.12 -19.57 11.27
N LYS A 98 -1.17 -19.54 9.93
CA LYS A 98 0.01 -19.13 9.12
C LYS A 98 0.43 -17.69 9.42
N VAL A 99 -0.52 -16.77 9.49
CA VAL A 99 -0.24 -15.37 9.86
C VAL A 99 0.33 -15.29 11.28
N MET A 100 -0.24 -16.06 12.23
CA MET A 100 0.26 -16.08 13.60
C MET A 100 1.69 -16.60 13.68
N ARG A 101 2.02 -17.70 12.99
CA ARG A 101 3.39 -18.24 12.92
C ARG A 101 4.38 -17.25 12.30
N ALA A 102 3.97 -16.56 11.23
CA ALA A 102 4.79 -15.51 10.64
C ALA A 102 5.02 -14.35 11.63
N TYR A 103 3.98 -13.96 12.38
CA TYR A 103 4.08 -12.94 13.41
C TYR A 103 4.94 -13.36 14.60
N GLU A 104 4.81 -14.59 15.10
CA GLU A 104 5.66 -15.14 16.17
C GLU A 104 7.14 -15.16 15.77
N ARG A 105 7.41 -15.43 14.49
CA ARG A 105 8.78 -15.53 13.97
C ARG A 105 9.42 -14.17 13.65
N TYR A 106 8.66 -13.23 13.10
CA TYR A 106 9.20 -11.98 12.53
C TYR A 106 8.68 -10.71 13.22
N GLY A 107 7.71 -10.83 14.12
CA GLY A 107 7.06 -9.72 14.82
C GLY A 107 6.32 -8.76 13.89
N THR A 108 5.83 -7.66 14.47
CA THR A 108 5.19 -6.56 13.71
C THR A 108 6.11 -5.93 12.64
N PRO A 109 7.42 -5.72 12.89
CA PRO A 109 8.32 -5.13 11.89
C PRO A 109 8.50 -6.03 10.67
N GLY A 110 8.86 -7.31 10.88
CA GLY A 110 9.16 -8.21 9.77
C GLY A 110 7.94 -8.58 8.95
N VAL A 111 6.77 -8.76 9.59
CA VAL A 111 5.51 -9.00 8.85
C VAL A 111 5.09 -7.78 8.04
N SER A 112 5.31 -6.56 8.53
CA SER A 112 4.91 -5.36 7.77
C SER A 112 5.89 -5.04 6.63
N LEU A 113 7.18 -5.33 6.79
CA LEU A 113 8.19 -5.10 5.75
C LEU A 113 8.14 -6.15 4.63
N LEU A 114 7.87 -7.42 4.97
CA LEU A 114 7.84 -8.53 4.01
C LEU A 114 6.42 -8.87 3.53
N GLY A 115 5.39 -8.51 4.30
CA GLY A 115 3.99 -8.77 3.97
C GLY A 115 3.55 -8.23 2.61
N PRO A 116 3.90 -6.98 2.22
CA PRO A 116 3.54 -6.39 0.93
C PRO A 116 4.00 -7.21 -0.28
N LEU A 117 5.10 -7.96 -0.16
CA LEU A 117 5.60 -8.81 -1.24
C LEU A 117 4.72 -10.04 -1.53
N LEU A 118 3.82 -10.40 -0.61
CA LEU A 118 3.02 -11.62 -0.71
C LEU A 118 1.52 -11.33 -0.72
N VAL A 119 1.09 -10.30 0.01
CA VAL A 119 -0.31 -9.96 0.21
C VAL A 119 -0.44 -8.44 0.28
N PRO A 120 -1.48 -7.84 -0.32
CA PRO A 120 -1.67 -6.41 -0.25
C PRO A 120 -1.58 -5.81 1.16
N THR A 121 -0.99 -4.62 1.26
CA THR A 121 -0.72 -3.92 2.54
C THR A 121 -1.97 -3.82 3.42
N GLN A 122 -3.14 -3.57 2.82
CA GLN A 122 -4.41 -3.46 3.53
C GLN A 122 -4.82 -4.79 4.20
N PHE A 123 -4.63 -5.92 3.51
CA PHE A 123 -4.93 -7.24 4.08
C PHE A 123 -3.93 -7.62 5.18
N THR A 124 -2.65 -7.31 5.00
CA THR A 124 -1.62 -7.52 6.03
C THR A 124 -1.96 -6.73 7.30
N ALA A 125 -2.33 -5.46 7.15
CA ALA A 125 -2.72 -4.58 8.25
C ALA A 125 -4.01 -5.06 8.96
N ALA A 126 -5.02 -5.50 8.18
CA ALA A 126 -6.23 -6.11 8.71
C ALA A 126 -5.93 -7.37 9.53
N ALA A 127 -5.04 -8.23 9.03
CA ALA A 127 -4.66 -9.46 9.71
C ALA A 127 -3.94 -9.15 11.04
N LEU A 128 -2.99 -8.21 11.05
CA LEU A 128 -2.27 -7.78 12.25
C LEU A 128 -3.19 -7.17 13.32
N VAL A 129 -4.13 -6.30 12.93
CA VAL A 129 -5.05 -5.71 13.92
C VAL A 129 -6.04 -6.76 14.47
N SER A 130 -6.42 -7.76 13.66
CA SER A 130 -7.29 -8.85 14.08
C SER A 130 -6.67 -9.78 15.13
N THR A 131 -5.33 -9.84 15.21
CA THR A 131 -4.61 -10.65 16.21
C THR A 131 -4.47 -9.91 17.55
N GLY A 132 -4.86 -8.64 17.61
CA GLY A 132 -4.83 -7.82 18.82
C GLY A 132 -3.60 -6.92 18.94
N VAL A 133 -2.78 -6.81 17.90
CA VAL A 133 -1.70 -5.82 17.86
C VAL A 133 -2.31 -4.41 17.94
N ALA A 134 -1.72 -3.55 18.76
CA ALA A 134 -2.18 -2.17 18.93
C ALA A 134 -2.23 -1.43 17.57
N PRO A 135 -3.35 -0.77 17.21
CA PRO A 135 -3.50 -0.09 15.93
C PRO A 135 -2.36 0.86 15.59
N GLY A 136 -1.89 1.67 16.57
CA GLY A 136 -0.77 2.59 16.36
C GLY A 136 0.53 1.88 15.99
N LYS A 137 0.81 0.69 16.56
CA LYS A 137 1.99 -0.10 16.20
C LYS A 137 1.88 -0.66 14.78
N VAL A 138 0.69 -1.11 14.37
CA VAL A 138 0.44 -1.58 12.99
C VAL A 138 0.64 -0.42 12.01
N LEU A 139 0.04 0.75 12.28
CA LEU A 139 0.16 1.93 11.42
C LEU A 139 1.60 2.42 11.30
N PHE A 140 2.35 2.45 12.39
CA PHE A 140 3.76 2.86 12.34
C PHE A 140 4.58 1.97 11.40
N TRP A 141 4.48 0.64 11.56
CA TRP A 141 5.25 -0.29 10.73
C TRP A 141 4.75 -0.35 9.28
N GLN A 142 3.45 -0.17 9.05
CA GLN A 142 2.90 -0.02 7.70
C GLN A 142 3.39 1.27 7.04
N ALA A 143 3.44 2.40 7.76
CA ALA A 143 3.99 3.65 7.24
C ALA A 143 5.45 3.47 6.81
N VAL A 144 6.28 2.85 7.67
CA VAL A 144 7.69 2.58 7.34
C VAL A 144 7.80 1.68 6.11
N ALA A 145 7.03 0.60 6.03
CA ALA A 145 7.07 -0.32 4.91
C ALA A 145 6.63 0.33 3.59
N ILE A 146 5.49 1.03 3.58
CA ILE A 146 4.96 1.70 2.40
C ILE A 146 5.94 2.79 1.95
N ALA A 147 6.48 3.59 2.87
CA ALA A 147 7.48 4.62 2.54
C ALA A 147 8.72 4.00 1.90
N LEU A 148 9.25 2.92 2.47
CA LEU A 148 10.43 2.22 1.94
C LEU A 148 10.20 1.67 0.54
N TRP A 149 9.13 0.89 0.34
CA TRP A 149 8.83 0.25 -0.94
C TRP A 149 8.43 1.26 -2.03
N THR A 150 7.60 2.24 -1.68
CA THR A 150 7.21 3.32 -2.61
C THR A 150 8.44 4.12 -3.04
N THR A 151 9.34 4.44 -2.10
CA THR A 151 10.59 5.15 -2.42
C THR A 151 11.50 4.30 -3.31
N LEU A 152 11.69 3.03 -2.97
CA LEU A 152 12.52 2.11 -3.75
C LEU A 152 12.05 2.03 -5.21
N ILE A 153 10.76 1.82 -5.43
CA ILE A 153 10.19 1.73 -6.79
C ILE A 153 10.26 3.07 -7.52
N THR A 154 9.99 4.18 -6.83
CA THR A 154 10.14 5.54 -7.38
C THR A 154 11.57 5.76 -7.87
N LEU A 155 12.58 5.39 -7.08
CA LEU A 155 13.99 5.52 -7.45
C LEU A 155 14.37 4.60 -8.62
N ILE A 156 13.90 3.35 -8.61
CA ILE A 156 14.16 2.39 -9.70
C ILE A 156 13.62 2.93 -11.02
N ILE A 157 12.36 3.36 -11.06
CA ILE A 157 11.71 3.83 -12.29
C ILE A 157 12.36 5.13 -12.77
N THR A 158 12.60 6.06 -11.87
CA THR A 158 13.28 7.33 -12.20
C THR A 158 14.67 7.06 -12.75
N GLY A 159 15.42 6.15 -12.12
CA GLY A 159 16.74 5.72 -12.60
C GLY A 159 16.67 5.12 -13.99
N VAL A 160 15.77 4.16 -14.22
CA VAL A 160 15.59 3.54 -15.54
C VAL A 160 15.27 4.57 -16.62
N ILE A 161 14.35 5.51 -16.36
CA ILE A 161 14.00 6.56 -17.31
C ILE A 161 15.20 7.47 -17.61
N THR A 162 15.99 7.81 -16.59
CA THR A 162 17.17 8.69 -16.74
C THR A 162 18.32 8.02 -17.50
N PHE A 163 18.47 6.69 -17.38
CA PHE A 163 19.54 5.95 -18.06
C PHE A 163 19.18 5.49 -19.48
N VAL A 164 17.89 5.33 -19.78
CA VAL A 164 17.40 4.79 -21.06
C VAL A 164 16.88 5.88 -22.00
N GLY A 165 16.45 7.04 -21.45
CA GLY A 165 16.03 8.22 -22.21
C GLY A 165 17.19 9.12 -22.59
#